data_AF-A0A399Z7S4-F1
#
_entry.id   AF-A0A399Z7S4-F1
#
_cell.length_a   1.000
_cell.length_b   1.000
_cell.length_c   1.000
_cell.angle_alpha   90.00
_cell.angle_beta   90.00
_cell.angle_gamma   90.00
#
_symmetry.space_group_name_H-M   'P 1'
#
loop_
_entity.id
_entity.type
_entity.pdbx_description
1 polymer ?
#
loop_
_entity_poly.entity_id
_entity_poly.type
_entity_poly.pdbx_seq_one_letter_code
_entity_poly.pdbx_strand_id
1 'polypeptide(L)'
;MTFWFDQPKTHVGFWVGNGEEQGHIGTLVAYDAAGVVICVARAVVPEPYQTFLGVYDPEGRIATLTLDYGDTLLSESIDDLYFAPYTAGETFPLPEMPPFEVSSPISVSVGASNNKQFAANFDLPEPQLINVKGPDGVDYVQHILPGVEVYGNTPGLPDVPVVRRMLGVPRGAQVKLAGLRVIPGEEYTVDLWPAQEPAVDVPMGQEEGELPPETFEDPPFTKDADAYDSDTNFPREIDLVQLNIAGGQYNPKTRLLTIFKSVEFEVVFEGGEDGFLPQITVENPFERSFDGIYSQVLNHRAIFEHQIGGIIAPPSCWGHEYLIITHPTFRPAADALRNWKVSRGLSTVVIETGNAAGQAGTTAGEIRNTVRSRYTNCIVRPSYLLLLGDAEFVPTFYRTTMYNDSAGTDLDYSLMTLGDLVPDLAYGRIPVDTLEQAQTVINKIINYENLPPFQPAFYSNVSIASYFQCCRPDVAQDGTASRSFVETSELVRNALQANGYTVERIYSTSTAYHNDPNKTSYYNSSTRSTTPNRYYNGALLPVDLRASSGYPW
;
A
#
# COMPACT_ATOMS: atom_id res chain seq x y z
N MET A 1 26.96 -32.11 39.62
CA MET A 1 26.44 -32.79 38.38
C MET A 1 26.99 -32.13 37.11
N THR A 2 27.29 -32.89 36.04
CA THR A 2 27.86 -32.36 34.77
C THR A 2 27.12 -32.89 33.54
N PHE A 3 26.87 -32.01 32.56
CA PHE A 3 26.24 -32.32 31.27
C PHE A 3 27.21 -32.02 30.13
N TRP A 4 27.31 -32.96 29.18
CA TRP A 4 28.07 -32.77 27.94
C TRP A 4 27.13 -32.82 26.76
N PHE A 5 27.24 -31.85 25.87
CA PHE A 5 26.48 -31.83 24.63
C PHE A 5 27.37 -32.29 23.47
N ASP A 6 26.78 -33.11 22.60
CA ASP A 6 27.39 -33.59 21.36
C ASP A 6 27.63 -32.48 20.32
N GLN A 7 26.86 -31.40 20.43
CA GLN A 7 26.96 -30.16 19.67
C GLN A 7 26.73 -28.96 20.60
N PRO A 8 27.37 -27.80 20.37
CA PRO A 8 27.12 -26.59 21.14
C PRO A 8 25.63 -26.19 21.17
N LYS A 9 25.21 -25.49 22.21
CA LYS A 9 23.83 -25.05 22.45
C LYS A 9 23.76 -23.53 22.63
N THR A 10 22.62 -22.93 22.28
CA THR A 10 22.35 -21.50 22.56
C THR A 10 21.64 -21.31 23.89
N HIS A 11 20.77 -22.25 24.25
CA HIS A 11 19.98 -22.24 25.48
C HIS A 11 20.12 -23.59 26.17
N VAL A 12 20.29 -23.57 27.49
CA VAL A 12 20.20 -24.76 28.35
C VAL A 12 19.54 -24.37 29.66
N GLY A 13 18.57 -25.14 30.13
CA GLY A 13 17.98 -24.93 31.44
C GLY A 13 17.15 -26.11 31.93
N PHE A 14 16.82 -26.10 33.23
CA PHE A 14 16.07 -27.16 33.91
C PHE A 14 15.51 -26.66 35.24
N TRP A 15 14.57 -27.41 35.79
CA TRP A 15 14.07 -27.19 37.15
C TRP A 15 14.96 -27.88 38.17
N VAL A 16 15.30 -27.19 39.26
CA VAL A 16 16.10 -27.75 40.36
C VAL A 16 15.24 -28.02 41.60
N GLY A 17 15.57 -29.08 42.32
CA GLY A 17 14.89 -29.52 43.56
C GLY A 17 15.85 -30.23 44.51
N ASN A 18 15.34 -30.86 45.58
CA ASN A 18 16.15 -31.57 46.59
C ASN A 18 17.12 -30.65 47.39
N GLY A 19 16.70 -29.42 47.69
CA GLY A 19 17.48 -28.45 48.48
C GLY A 19 17.15 -28.39 49.98
N GLU A 20 16.27 -29.26 50.48
CA GLU A 20 15.72 -29.29 51.85
C GLU A 20 15.15 -27.93 52.34
N GLU A 21 14.79 -27.84 53.62
CA GLU A 21 14.36 -26.57 54.25
C GLU A 21 15.50 -25.53 54.35
N GLN A 22 16.74 -25.91 54.01
CA GLN A 22 17.93 -25.05 54.12
C GLN A 22 18.13 -24.12 52.93
N GLY A 23 17.53 -24.41 51.77
CA GLY A 23 17.56 -23.53 50.60
C GLY A 23 18.99 -23.27 50.07
N HIS A 24 19.73 -24.34 49.77
CA HIS A 24 21.10 -24.23 49.25
C HIS A 24 21.17 -23.43 47.94
N ILE A 25 22.32 -22.81 47.66
CA ILE A 25 22.52 -22.07 46.40
C ILE A 25 23.07 -23.04 45.35
N GLY A 26 22.22 -23.42 44.40
CA GLY A 26 22.63 -24.13 43.20
C GLY A 26 23.35 -23.17 42.26
N THR A 27 24.60 -23.49 41.92
CA THR A 27 25.42 -22.76 40.94
C THR A 27 25.47 -23.54 39.63
N LEU A 28 24.93 -22.94 38.58
CA LEU A 28 24.98 -23.43 37.21
C LEU A 28 26.10 -22.71 36.45
N VAL A 29 27.04 -23.44 35.84
CA VAL A 29 28.12 -22.86 35.04
C VAL A 29 28.12 -23.45 33.63
N ALA A 30 28.11 -22.59 32.62
CA ALA A 30 28.25 -22.97 31.22
C ALA A 30 29.68 -22.78 30.74
N TYR A 31 30.19 -23.73 29.96
CA TYR A 31 31.53 -23.72 29.38
C TYR A 31 31.47 -23.89 27.86
N ASP A 32 32.43 -23.28 27.18
CA ASP A 32 32.67 -23.53 25.76
C ASP A 32 33.43 -24.84 25.52
N ALA A 33 33.65 -25.20 24.26
CA ALA A 33 34.38 -26.41 23.87
C ALA A 33 35.86 -26.42 24.32
N ALA A 34 36.44 -25.26 24.65
CA ALA A 34 37.78 -25.12 25.19
C ALA A 34 37.82 -25.15 26.73
N GLY A 35 36.67 -25.26 27.39
CA GLY A 35 36.55 -25.26 28.85
C GLY A 35 36.58 -23.86 29.48
N VAL A 36 36.39 -22.81 28.69
CA VAL A 36 36.27 -21.43 29.18
C VAL A 36 34.85 -21.19 29.66
N VAL A 37 34.71 -20.55 30.83
CA VAL A 37 33.40 -20.18 31.38
C VAL A 37 32.74 -19.13 30.51
N ILE A 38 31.53 -19.43 30.02
CA ILE A 38 30.69 -18.50 29.26
C ILE A 38 29.82 -17.68 30.21
N CYS A 39 29.06 -18.35 31.07
CA CYS A 39 28.12 -17.70 31.98
C CYS A 39 27.85 -18.55 33.23
N VAL A 40 27.39 -17.89 34.29
CA VAL A 40 27.08 -18.50 35.59
C VAL A 40 25.70 -18.02 36.04
N ALA A 41 24.82 -18.96 36.41
CA ALA A 41 23.54 -18.67 37.05
C ALA A 41 23.50 -19.26 38.46
N ARG A 42 22.82 -18.58 39.38
CA ARG A 42 22.69 -19.01 40.77
C ARG A 42 21.27 -18.82 41.25
N ALA A 43 20.73 -19.82 41.95
CA ALA A 43 19.42 -19.71 42.56
C ALA A 43 19.35 -20.53 43.85
N VAL A 44 18.44 -20.15 44.73
CA VAL A 44 18.06 -20.97 45.89
C VAL A 44 17.35 -22.22 45.36
N VAL A 45 17.83 -23.38 45.76
CA VAL A 45 17.27 -24.68 45.40
C VAL A 45 16.21 -25.05 46.45
N PRO A 46 14.93 -25.08 46.07
CA PRO A 46 13.85 -25.55 46.95
C PRO A 46 13.87 -27.08 47.10
N GLU A 47 13.11 -27.59 48.07
CA GLU A 47 12.83 -29.04 48.14
C GLU A 47 11.99 -29.53 46.93
N PRO A 48 10.83 -28.93 46.59
CA PRO A 48 10.10 -29.27 45.36
C PRO A 48 10.72 -28.61 44.11
N TYR A 49 10.67 -29.25 42.95
CA TYR A 49 11.16 -28.72 41.66
C TYR A 49 10.35 -27.50 41.15
N GLN A 50 10.60 -26.31 41.70
CA GLN A 50 9.85 -25.09 41.39
C GLN A 50 10.74 -23.90 41.01
N THR A 51 12.05 -24.07 41.03
CA THR A 51 13.00 -23.03 40.60
C THR A 51 13.64 -23.44 39.28
N PHE A 52 13.49 -22.61 38.24
CA PHE A 52 14.15 -22.80 36.96
C PHE A 52 15.54 -22.16 36.97
N LEU A 53 16.56 -22.91 36.54
CA LEU A 53 17.92 -22.43 36.30
C LEU A 53 18.24 -22.63 34.82
N GLY A 54 18.60 -21.54 34.15
CA GLY A 54 18.94 -21.57 32.73
C GLY A 54 20.00 -20.55 32.35
N VAL A 55 20.62 -20.80 31.20
CA VAL A 55 21.69 -20.00 30.62
C VAL A 55 21.43 -19.81 29.13
N TYR A 56 21.80 -18.63 28.62
CA TYR A 56 21.71 -18.25 27.22
C TYR A 56 23.06 -17.71 26.75
N ASP A 57 23.54 -18.20 25.61
CA ASP A 57 24.68 -17.66 24.88
C ASP A 57 24.27 -17.41 23.42
N PRO A 58 24.18 -16.13 22.97
CA PRO A 58 23.80 -15.80 21.60
C PRO A 58 24.81 -16.32 20.57
N GLU A 59 26.07 -16.51 20.97
CA GLU A 59 27.12 -17.07 20.11
C GLU A 59 27.04 -18.61 20.00
N GLY A 60 26.15 -19.26 20.75
CA GLY A 60 25.88 -20.70 20.65
C GLY A 60 27.04 -21.58 21.07
N ARG A 61 27.87 -21.16 22.03
CA ARG A 61 29.12 -21.85 22.39
C ARG A 61 28.96 -22.88 23.51
N ILE A 62 27.78 -23.04 24.12
CA ILE A 62 27.60 -23.88 25.32
C ILE A 62 27.82 -25.35 24.96
N ALA A 63 28.97 -25.90 25.34
CA ALA A 63 29.35 -27.28 25.08
C ALA A 63 29.24 -28.17 26.33
N THR A 64 29.46 -27.59 27.51
CA THR A 64 29.41 -28.29 28.80
C THR A 64 28.73 -27.42 29.84
N LEU A 65 28.03 -28.06 30.78
CA LEU A 65 27.33 -27.40 31.86
C LEU A 65 27.58 -28.13 33.19
N THR A 66 27.81 -27.40 34.27
CA THR A 66 27.91 -27.99 35.63
C THR A 66 26.88 -27.36 36.55
N LEU A 67 26.25 -28.19 37.38
CA LEU A 67 25.39 -27.79 38.48
C LEU A 67 26.04 -28.26 39.79
N ASP A 68 26.17 -27.35 40.74
CA ASP A 68 26.79 -27.60 42.04
C ASP A 68 25.97 -26.95 43.16
N TYR A 69 25.56 -27.73 44.16
CA TYR A 69 24.84 -27.23 45.35
C TYR A 69 25.78 -26.77 46.48
N GLY A 70 27.10 -26.79 46.23
CA GLY A 70 28.15 -26.49 47.19
C GLY A 70 28.53 -27.69 48.05
N ASP A 71 29.21 -27.44 49.18
CA ASP A 71 29.65 -28.46 50.14
C ASP A 71 28.47 -29.04 50.95
N THR A 72 27.54 -29.72 50.27
CA THR A 72 26.38 -30.41 50.86
C THR A 72 26.45 -31.92 50.61
N LEU A 73 25.77 -32.69 51.45
CA LEU A 73 25.57 -34.13 51.26
C LEU A 73 24.36 -34.45 50.36
N LEU A 74 23.57 -33.43 50.00
CA LEU A 74 22.44 -33.57 49.10
C LEU A 74 22.92 -33.83 47.67
N SER A 75 22.29 -34.79 47.00
CA SER A 75 22.53 -35.03 45.58
C SER A 75 21.89 -33.91 44.75
N GLU A 76 22.63 -33.37 43.79
CA GLU A 76 22.04 -32.42 42.85
C GLU A 76 21.00 -33.14 42.00
N SER A 77 19.82 -32.54 41.88
CA SER A 77 18.69 -33.17 41.22
C SER A 77 17.98 -32.19 40.32
N ILE A 78 17.57 -32.68 39.14
CA ILE A 78 16.91 -31.87 38.12
C ILE A 78 15.63 -32.53 37.64
N ASP A 79 14.72 -31.70 37.13
CA ASP A 79 13.56 -32.11 36.35
C ASP A 79 13.49 -31.30 35.04
N ASP A 80 12.99 -31.94 33.99
CA ASP A 80 12.88 -31.43 32.60
C ASP A 80 14.10 -30.65 32.08
N LEU A 81 15.05 -31.36 31.47
CA LEU A 81 16.19 -30.74 30.77
C LEU A 81 15.75 -30.15 29.42
N TYR A 82 15.77 -28.83 29.30
CA TYR A 82 15.52 -28.09 28.06
C TYR A 82 16.84 -27.60 27.46
N PHE A 83 17.00 -27.76 26.15
CA PHE A 83 18.10 -27.16 25.41
C PHE A 83 17.74 -26.92 23.94
N ALA A 84 18.33 -25.88 23.34
CA ALA A 84 18.20 -25.58 21.92
C ALA A 84 19.53 -25.86 21.19
N PRO A 85 19.53 -26.63 20.08
CA PRO A 85 20.75 -26.85 19.30
C PRO A 85 21.33 -25.53 18.79
N TYR A 86 22.66 -25.45 18.66
CA TYR A 86 23.28 -24.46 17.80
C TYR A 86 22.96 -24.81 16.35
N THR A 87 22.08 -24.01 15.73
CA THR A 87 21.92 -23.98 14.29
C THR A 87 22.80 -22.85 13.77
N ALA A 88 23.98 -23.17 13.25
CA ALA A 88 24.84 -22.22 12.55
C ALA A 88 24.07 -21.69 11.35
N GLY A 89 23.38 -20.54 11.51
CA GLY A 89 22.67 -19.83 10.44
C GLY A 89 22.22 -20.76 9.32
N GLU A 90 21.38 -21.76 9.64
CA GLU A 90 20.60 -22.35 8.58
C GLU A 90 19.72 -21.21 8.14
N THR A 91 20.02 -20.65 6.97
CA THR A 91 19.00 -20.13 6.10
C THR A 91 18.02 -21.27 5.98
N PHE A 92 17.00 -21.30 6.83
CA PHE A 92 15.81 -22.07 6.55
C PHE A 92 15.46 -21.63 5.12
N PRO A 93 15.44 -22.54 4.12
CA PRO A 93 14.73 -22.19 2.91
C PRO A 93 13.36 -21.75 3.44
N LEU A 94 13.02 -20.48 3.22
CA LEU A 94 11.70 -19.97 3.53
C LEU A 94 10.75 -21.08 3.11
N PRO A 95 9.87 -21.58 4.00
CA PRO A 95 8.92 -22.60 3.58
C PRO A 95 8.34 -22.12 2.24
N GLU A 96 8.25 -22.99 1.23
CA GLU A 96 7.53 -22.64 0.00
C GLU A 96 6.14 -22.20 0.46
N MET A 97 5.98 -20.89 0.66
CA MET A 97 4.77 -20.37 1.22
C MET A 97 3.74 -20.58 0.15
N PRO A 98 2.61 -21.22 0.48
CA PRO A 98 1.62 -21.53 -0.52
C PRO A 98 1.30 -20.25 -1.29
N PRO A 99 1.24 -20.33 -2.63
CA PRO A 99 0.80 -19.20 -3.44
C PRO A 99 -0.54 -18.71 -2.88
N PHE A 100 -0.72 -17.40 -2.70
CA PHE A 100 -1.90 -16.80 -2.07
C PHE A 100 -3.21 -17.56 -2.40
N GLU A 101 -3.93 -17.98 -1.37
CA GLU A 101 -5.38 -17.98 -1.49
C GLU A 101 -5.81 -16.51 -1.36
N VAL A 102 -6.47 -15.98 -2.39
CA VAL A 102 -6.84 -14.55 -2.56
C VAL A 102 -7.94 -14.11 -1.57
N SER A 103 -7.89 -14.54 -0.31
CA SER A 103 -9.02 -14.50 0.63
C SER A 103 -8.82 -13.65 1.89
N SER A 104 -7.63 -13.08 2.14
CA SER A 104 -7.38 -12.33 3.38
C SER A 104 -7.01 -10.86 3.11
N PRO A 105 -7.99 -9.97 2.89
CA PRO A 105 -7.72 -8.53 2.82
C PRO A 105 -7.31 -8.00 4.20
N ILE A 106 -6.55 -6.89 4.21
CA ILE A 106 -6.31 -6.12 5.43
C ILE A 106 -7.65 -5.71 6.03
N SER A 107 -7.90 -6.15 7.26
CA SER A 107 -9.11 -5.82 8.01
C SER A 107 -8.85 -4.62 8.91
N VAL A 108 -9.79 -3.68 8.96
CA VAL A 108 -9.72 -2.52 9.84
C VAL A 108 -10.98 -2.49 10.69
N SER A 109 -10.80 -2.53 12.01
CA SER A 109 -11.89 -2.36 12.98
C SER A 109 -11.73 -1.01 13.68
N VAL A 110 -12.72 -0.13 13.51
CA VAL A 110 -12.73 1.19 14.14
C VAL A 110 -13.34 1.08 15.53
N GLY A 111 -12.60 1.52 16.54
CA GLY A 111 -13.03 1.58 17.93
C GLY A 111 -13.69 2.92 18.25
N ALA A 112 -12.88 3.92 18.63
CA ALA A 112 -13.36 5.28 18.85
C ALA A 112 -13.28 6.11 17.56
N SER A 113 -14.27 6.95 17.29
CA SER A 113 -14.28 7.82 16.12
C SER A 113 -15.18 9.02 16.35
N ASN A 114 -14.59 10.19 16.64
CA ASN A 114 -15.29 11.47 16.81
C ASN A 114 -14.35 12.65 16.50
N ASN A 115 -14.77 13.89 16.78
CA ASN A 115 -13.96 15.09 16.52
C ASN A 115 -12.83 15.36 17.54
N LYS A 116 -12.58 14.47 18.50
CA LYS A 116 -11.49 14.55 19.50
C LYS A 116 -10.53 13.38 19.46
N GLN A 117 -10.98 12.20 19.04
CA GLN A 117 -10.15 11.00 18.99
C GLN A 117 -10.58 10.03 17.90
N PHE A 118 -9.61 9.25 17.42
CA PHE A 118 -9.82 8.12 16.54
C PHE A 118 -8.95 6.94 17.00
N ALA A 119 -9.54 5.75 17.10
CA ALA A 119 -8.83 4.53 17.44
C ALA A 119 -9.22 3.40 16.50
N ALA A 120 -8.26 2.61 16.06
CA ALA A 120 -8.49 1.48 15.17
C ALA A 120 -7.51 0.34 15.43
N ASN A 121 -7.95 -0.87 15.11
CA ASN A 121 -7.10 -2.05 14.99
C ASN A 121 -7.01 -2.47 13.52
N PHE A 122 -5.79 -2.65 13.04
CA PHE A 122 -5.47 -3.18 11.73
C PHE A 122 -5.02 -4.63 11.90
N ASP A 123 -5.78 -5.57 11.33
CA ASP A 123 -5.37 -6.96 11.22
C ASP A 123 -4.70 -7.15 9.85
N LEU A 124 -3.41 -7.47 9.90
CA LEU A 124 -2.59 -7.63 8.72
C LEU A 124 -2.62 -9.10 8.28
N PRO A 125 -2.78 -9.36 6.98
CA PRO A 125 -2.74 -10.73 6.46
C PRO A 125 -1.33 -11.31 6.55
N GLU A 126 -1.23 -12.63 6.47
CA GLU A 126 0.08 -13.29 6.39
C GLU A 126 0.84 -12.80 5.13
N PRO A 127 2.10 -12.34 5.28
CA PRO A 127 2.87 -11.83 4.17
C PRO A 127 3.40 -12.96 3.28
N GLN A 128 3.95 -12.59 2.12
CA GLN A 128 4.81 -13.43 1.30
C GLN A 128 6.27 -13.00 1.42
N LEU A 129 7.14 -13.99 1.58
CA LEU A 129 8.59 -13.83 1.61
C LEU A 129 9.18 -14.56 0.41
N ILE A 130 9.82 -13.81 -0.48
CA ILE A 130 10.35 -14.33 -1.75
C ILE A 130 11.85 -14.17 -1.76
N ASN A 131 12.57 -15.26 -2.03
CA ASN A 131 14.01 -15.20 -2.24
C ASN A 131 14.31 -14.64 -3.63
N VAL A 132 15.20 -13.65 -3.67
CA VAL A 132 15.56 -12.93 -4.89
C VAL A 132 17.07 -12.75 -4.95
N LYS A 133 17.65 -12.96 -6.13
CA LYS A 133 19.08 -12.71 -6.34
C LYS A 133 19.33 -11.25 -6.69
N GLY A 134 20.07 -10.54 -5.86
CA GLY A 134 20.50 -9.17 -6.12
C GLY A 134 21.50 -9.07 -7.27
N PRO A 135 21.57 -7.94 -8.00
CA PRO A 135 22.62 -7.69 -9.00
C PRO A 135 24.04 -7.69 -8.42
N ASP A 136 24.16 -7.46 -7.11
CA ASP A 136 25.39 -7.57 -6.31
C ASP A 136 25.78 -9.02 -5.97
N GLY A 137 24.95 -10.00 -6.36
CA GLY A 137 25.16 -11.42 -6.08
C GLY A 137 24.71 -11.87 -4.69
N VAL A 138 24.10 -11.00 -3.88
CA VAL A 138 23.57 -11.35 -2.55
C VAL A 138 22.18 -11.97 -2.69
N ASP A 139 21.89 -12.99 -1.88
CA ASP A 139 20.54 -13.56 -1.77
C ASP A 139 19.74 -12.73 -0.76
N TYR A 140 18.70 -12.08 -1.25
CA TYR A 140 17.82 -11.22 -0.47
C TYR A 140 16.43 -11.84 -0.32
N VAL A 141 15.65 -11.32 0.62
CA VAL A 141 14.24 -11.63 0.79
C VAL A 141 13.40 -10.39 0.50
N GLN A 142 12.43 -10.50 -0.40
CA GLN A 142 11.36 -9.52 -0.58
C GLN A 142 10.21 -9.84 0.37
N HIS A 143 9.79 -8.84 1.16
CA HIS A 143 8.61 -8.90 2.02
C HIS A 143 7.43 -8.26 1.29
N ILE A 144 6.41 -9.06 0.95
CA ILE A 144 5.24 -8.62 0.19
C ILE A 144 3.99 -8.82 1.04
N LEU A 145 3.20 -7.77 1.23
CA LEU A 145 1.90 -7.86 1.91
C LEU A 145 0.77 -7.78 0.88
N PRO A 146 -0.23 -8.68 0.90
CA PRO A 146 -1.33 -8.65 -0.08
C PRO A 146 -2.04 -7.29 -0.16
N GLY A 147 -2.23 -6.81 -1.39
CA GLY A 147 -2.91 -5.54 -1.65
C GLY A 147 -2.13 -4.30 -1.21
N VAL A 148 -0.84 -4.45 -0.92
CA VAL A 148 0.08 -3.36 -0.61
C VAL A 148 1.12 -3.24 -1.70
N GLU A 149 1.46 -2.02 -2.04
CA GLU A 149 2.51 -1.69 -3.00
C GLU A 149 3.88 -2.19 -2.51
N VAL A 150 4.64 -2.79 -3.42
CA VAL A 150 6.05 -3.16 -3.23
C VAL A 150 6.91 -1.95 -3.57
N TYR A 151 8.06 -1.78 -2.91
CA TYR A 151 8.90 -0.57 -3.04
C TYR A 151 8.22 0.71 -2.57
N GLY A 152 7.27 0.60 -1.64
CA GLY A 152 6.55 1.74 -1.08
C GLY A 152 7.41 2.65 -0.19
N ASN A 153 8.68 2.33 0.04
CA ASN A 153 9.60 3.14 0.86
C ASN A 153 10.57 3.97 0.01
N THR A 154 11.32 4.85 0.67
CA THR A 154 12.41 5.59 0.03
C THR A 154 13.42 4.63 -0.61
N PRO A 155 13.75 4.80 -1.90
CA PRO A 155 14.71 3.95 -2.59
C PRO A 155 16.03 3.80 -1.82
N GLY A 156 16.55 2.58 -1.76
CA GLY A 156 17.77 2.21 -1.05
C GLY A 156 17.58 1.78 0.41
N LEU A 157 16.47 2.14 1.07
CA LEU A 157 16.17 1.68 2.43
C LEU A 157 15.59 0.25 2.43
N PRO A 158 15.62 -0.48 3.56
CA PRO A 158 14.99 -1.80 3.64
C PRO A 158 13.49 -1.76 3.30
N ASP A 159 13.04 -2.62 2.38
CA ASP A 159 11.67 -2.58 1.87
C ASP A 159 10.69 -3.34 2.77
N VAL A 160 10.11 -2.62 3.72
CA VAL A 160 9.01 -3.12 4.56
C VAL A 160 7.68 -2.58 4.02
N PRO A 161 6.70 -3.43 3.63
CA PRO A 161 5.40 -2.98 3.13
C PRO A 161 4.72 -2.00 4.09
N VAL A 162 4.08 -0.96 3.55
CA VAL A 162 3.36 0.05 4.34
C VAL A 162 1.92 0.15 3.84
N VAL A 163 0.98 -0.20 4.71
CA VAL A 163 -0.45 -0.01 4.49
C VAL A 163 -0.79 1.46 4.68
N ARG A 164 -1.43 2.07 3.68
CA ARG A 164 -1.85 3.48 3.75
C ARG A 164 -3.36 3.62 3.81
N ARG A 165 -3.87 4.44 4.73
CA ARG A 165 -5.30 4.77 4.83
C ARG A 165 -5.51 6.26 5.10
N MET A 166 -6.63 6.78 4.59
CA MET A 166 -7.03 8.16 4.84
C MET A 166 -7.76 8.28 6.18
N LEU A 167 -7.42 9.32 6.94
CA LEU A 167 -8.08 9.69 8.19
C LEU A 167 -8.52 11.16 8.09
N GLY A 168 -9.79 11.43 8.34
CA GLY A 168 -10.29 12.79 8.47
C GLY A 168 -9.76 13.42 9.76
N VAL A 169 -9.28 14.67 9.66
CA VAL A 169 -8.77 15.45 10.79
C VAL A 169 -9.65 16.70 10.96
N PRO A 170 -10.08 17.05 12.18
CA PRO A 170 -10.83 18.28 12.42
C PRO A 170 -10.06 19.52 11.94
N ARG A 171 -10.79 20.53 11.45
CA ARG A 171 -10.16 21.66 10.77
C ARG A 171 -9.23 22.42 11.72
N GLY A 172 -7.94 22.50 11.36
CA GLY A 172 -6.92 23.18 12.15
C GLY A 172 -6.46 22.43 13.41
N ALA A 173 -6.90 21.19 13.62
CA ALA A 173 -6.41 20.34 14.70
C ALA A 173 -5.06 19.71 14.34
N GLN A 174 -4.26 19.42 15.37
CA GLN A 174 -3.03 18.64 15.27
C GLN A 174 -3.32 17.19 15.69
N VAL A 175 -2.78 16.23 14.96
CA VAL A 175 -2.91 14.81 15.29
C VAL A 175 -1.77 14.42 16.22
N LYS A 176 -2.08 13.77 17.34
CA LYS A 176 -1.09 13.18 18.23
C LYS A 176 -1.40 11.71 18.50
N LEU A 177 -0.36 10.88 18.47
CA LEU A 177 -0.46 9.49 18.88
C LEU A 177 -0.63 9.40 20.40
N ALA A 178 -1.78 8.91 20.85
CA ALA A 178 -2.09 8.71 22.26
C ALA A 178 -1.79 7.27 22.73
N GLY A 179 -1.88 6.31 21.82
CA GLY A 179 -1.56 4.91 22.09
C GLY A 179 -1.13 4.17 20.83
N LEU A 180 -0.18 3.24 21.00
CA LEU A 180 0.26 2.32 19.96
C LEU A 180 0.60 0.98 20.61
N ARG A 181 0.00 -0.09 20.10
CA ARG A 181 0.31 -1.47 20.47
C ARG A 181 0.47 -2.28 19.20
N VAL A 182 1.67 -2.81 18.99
CA VAL A 182 1.97 -3.71 17.87
C VAL A 182 1.96 -5.14 18.39
N ILE A 183 1.25 -6.02 17.70
CA ILE A 183 1.23 -7.46 17.98
C ILE A 183 2.19 -8.13 17.00
N PRO A 184 3.38 -8.56 17.46
CA PRO A 184 4.34 -9.21 16.60
C PRO A 184 3.87 -10.61 16.19
N GLY A 185 4.24 -10.99 14.99
CA GLY A 185 4.07 -12.31 14.40
C GLY A 185 5.37 -13.10 14.41
N GLU A 186 5.64 -13.79 13.30
CA GLU A 186 6.87 -14.55 13.11
C GLU A 186 8.08 -13.63 12.89
N GLU A 187 9.25 -14.13 13.27
CA GLU A 187 10.53 -13.45 13.10
C GLU A 187 11.43 -14.28 12.17
N TYR A 188 12.14 -13.59 11.29
CA TYR A 188 13.02 -14.21 10.31
C TYR A 188 14.38 -13.51 10.29
N THR A 189 15.45 -14.30 10.22
CA THR A 189 16.80 -13.79 10.01
C THR A 189 17.10 -13.78 8.52
N VAL A 190 17.05 -12.61 7.88
CA VAL A 190 17.12 -12.44 6.42
C VAL A 190 17.90 -11.19 6.02
N ASP A 191 18.45 -11.17 4.81
CA ASP A 191 18.85 -9.91 4.18
C ASP A 191 17.64 -9.32 3.45
N LEU A 192 17.00 -8.30 4.02
CA LEU A 192 15.82 -7.70 3.41
C LEU A 192 16.18 -6.91 2.14
N TRP A 193 15.41 -7.09 1.07
CA TRP A 193 15.58 -6.39 -0.20
C TRP A 193 15.42 -4.86 -0.01
N PRO A 194 16.30 -4.03 -0.61
CA PRO A 194 16.15 -2.58 -0.56
C PRO A 194 15.04 -2.10 -1.49
N ALA A 195 14.26 -1.11 -1.07
CA ALA A 195 13.24 -0.49 -1.91
C ALA A 195 13.92 0.09 -3.17
N GLN A 196 13.32 -0.15 -4.34
CA GLN A 196 13.87 0.32 -5.61
C GLN A 196 13.01 1.44 -6.19
N GLU A 197 13.60 2.28 -7.04
CA GLU A 197 12.79 3.18 -7.85
C GLU A 197 11.90 2.38 -8.81
N PRO A 198 10.63 2.79 -9.03
CA PRO A 198 9.76 2.13 -9.97
C PRO A 198 10.31 2.26 -11.39
N ALA A 199 10.04 1.24 -12.21
CA ALA A 199 10.40 1.26 -13.62
C ALA A 199 9.70 2.40 -14.37
N VAL A 200 10.38 2.96 -15.36
CA VAL A 200 9.89 4.06 -16.20
C VAL A 200 9.55 3.56 -17.58
N ASP A 201 8.66 4.24 -18.29
CA ASP A 201 8.44 3.95 -19.71
C ASP A 201 9.73 4.21 -20.51
N VAL A 202 10.11 3.29 -21.39
CA VAL A 202 11.18 3.57 -22.37
C VAL A 202 10.65 4.67 -23.29
N PRO A 203 11.41 5.75 -23.55
CA PRO A 203 10.99 6.79 -24.48
C PRO A 203 10.64 6.17 -25.83
N MET A 204 9.35 6.22 -26.21
CA MET A 204 8.91 5.68 -27.49
C MET A 204 9.57 6.47 -28.62
N GLY A 205 10.34 5.78 -29.47
CA GLY A 205 10.63 6.26 -30.81
C GLY A 205 9.32 6.40 -31.59
N GLN A 206 9.18 7.45 -32.42
CA GLN A 206 7.95 7.83 -33.13
C GLN A 206 7.49 6.85 -34.25
N GLU A 207 7.69 5.53 -34.12
CA GLU A 207 7.16 4.57 -35.09
C GLU A 207 5.84 3.97 -34.56
N GLU A 208 4.74 4.52 -35.08
CA GLU A 208 3.38 4.03 -34.89
C GLU A 208 3.26 2.59 -35.44
N GLY A 209 2.96 1.61 -34.57
CA GLY A 209 2.50 0.29 -34.99
C GLY A 209 3.29 -0.91 -34.47
N GLU A 210 4.47 -0.71 -33.90
CA GLU A 210 5.21 -1.75 -33.18
C GLU A 210 5.44 -1.28 -31.73
N LEU A 211 4.76 -1.91 -30.76
CA LEU A 211 5.15 -1.74 -29.36
C LEU A 211 6.62 -2.17 -29.26
N PRO A 212 7.53 -1.32 -28.74
CA PRO A 212 8.90 -1.74 -28.53
C PRO A 212 8.92 -3.03 -27.69
N PRO A 213 9.90 -3.93 -27.91
CA PRO A 213 10.08 -5.17 -27.14
C PRO A 213 10.02 -4.98 -25.61
N GLU A 214 10.46 -3.80 -25.17
CA GLU A 214 10.48 -3.37 -23.77
C GLU A 214 9.81 -2.00 -23.69
N THR A 215 8.62 -1.95 -23.11
CA THR A 215 7.92 -0.69 -22.84
C THR A 215 8.43 0.00 -21.57
N PHE A 216 9.22 -0.68 -20.74
CA PHE A 216 9.70 -0.18 -19.44
C PHE A 216 11.20 -0.44 -19.20
N GLU A 217 11.88 0.50 -18.54
CA GLU A 217 13.28 0.43 -18.10
C GLU A 217 13.36 0.48 -16.57
N ASP A 218 14.11 -0.44 -15.97
CA ASP A 218 14.40 -0.45 -14.53
C ASP A 218 15.59 0.49 -14.22
N PRO A 219 15.45 1.42 -13.27
CA PRO A 219 16.57 2.23 -12.79
C PRO A 219 17.71 1.38 -12.21
N PRO A 220 18.94 1.93 -12.11
CA PRO A 220 20.05 1.23 -11.47
C PRO A 220 19.70 0.79 -10.04
N PHE A 221 20.12 -0.42 -9.69
CA PHE A 221 19.92 -0.96 -8.34
C PHE A 221 20.51 -0.02 -7.29
N THR A 222 19.68 0.34 -6.31
CA THR A 222 20.04 1.28 -5.26
C THR A 222 19.96 0.61 -3.89
N LYS A 223 21.01 0.78 -3.08
CA LYS A 223 21.10 0.32 -1.68
C LYS A 223 21.82 1.37 -0.86
N ASP A 224 21.17 1.83 0.21
CA ASP A 224 21.76 2.79 1.13
C ASP A 224 22.71 2.05 2.08
N ALA A 225 24.02 2.26 1.91
CA ALA A 225 25.03 1.61 2.72
C ALA A 225 24.92 2.01 4.21
N ASP A 226 24.66 3.28 4.51
CA ASP A 226 24.57 3.77 5.89
C ASP A 226 23.34 3.19 6.60
N ALA A 227 22.22 3.06 5.89
CA ALA A 227 21.02 2.41 6.43
C ALA A 227 21.29 0.94 6.76
N TYR A 228 21.93 0.20 5.85
CA TYR A 228 22.22 -1.23 6.02
C TYR A 228 23.36 -1.54 7.00
N ASP A 229 24.25 -0.57 7.26
CA ASP A 229 25.29 -0.67 8.31
C ASP A 229 24.78 -0.22 9.69
N SER A 230 23.55 0.30 9.77
CA SER A 230 22.99 0.85 11.02
C SER A 230 22.36 -0.21 11.93
N ASP A 231 22.39 0.06 13.23
CA ASP A 231 21.67 -0.69 14.27
C ASP A 231 20.26 -0.12 14.52
N THR A 232 19.65 0.47 13.48
CA THR A 232 18.35 1.13 13.59
C THR A 232 17.27 0.30 12.94
N ASN A 233 16.08 0.31 13.54
CA ASN A 233 14.94 -0.41 13.02
C ASN A 233 14.23 0.42 11.92
N PHE A 234 13.77 -0.26 10.87
CA PHE A 234 13.04 0.33 9.75
C PHE A 234 11.62 -0.27 9.63
N PRO A 235 10.60 0.53 9.26
CA PRO A 235 10.65 1.99 9.07
C PRO A 235 10.82 2.72 10.41
N ARG A 236 11.40 3.93 10.38
CA ARG A 236 11.75 4.70 11.58
C ARG A 236 10.57 5.41 12.24
N GLU A 237 9.57 5.82 11.45
CA GLU A 237 8.42 6.60 11.92
C GLU A 237 7.13 6.16 11.22
N ILE A 238 6.01 6.30 11.94
CA ILE A 238 4.65 6.21 11.42
C ILE A 238 4.15 7.64 11.25
N ASP A 239 3.99 8.09 10.00
CA ASP A 239 3.37 9.40 9.71
C ASP A 239 1.83 9.29 9.78
N LEU A 240 1.18 10.39 10.18
CA LEU A 240 -0.23 10.45 10.59
C LEU A 240 -1.10 11.34 9.70
N VAL A 241 -0.53 12.16 8.80
CA VAL A 241 -1.34 12.95 7.83
C VAL A 241 -2.05 12.03 6.83
N GLN A 242 -1.37 10.92 6.49
CA GLN A 242 -1.91 9.71 5.90
C GLN A 242 -1.42 8.58 6.81
N LEU A 243 -2.34 7.78 7.37
CA LEU A 243 -1.95 6.73 8.30
C LEU A 243 -1.10 5.68 7.56
N ASN A 244 0.17 5.60 7.93
CA ASN A 244 1.16 4.70 7.35
C ASN A 244 1.47 3.55 8.34
N ILE A 245 0.80 2.41 8.18
CA ILE A 245 0.95 1.24 9.06
C ILE A 245 1.94 0.26 8.43
N ALA A 246 3.11 0.09 9.05
CA ALA A 246 4.11 -0.87 8.58
C ALA A 246 3.63 -2.32 8.73
N GLY A 247 3.97 -3.18 7.77
CA GLY A 247 3.71 -4.62 7.79
C GLY A 247 4.67 -5.42 8.66
N GLY A 248 5.71 -4.78 9.18
CA GLY A 248 6.74 -5.40 10.01
C GLY A 248 7.78 -4.37 10.46
N GLN A 249 8.87 -4.87 11.03
CA GLN A 249 10.03 -4.08 11.39
C GLN A 249 11.31 -4.87 11.10
N TYR A 250 12.32 -4.20 10.56
CA TYR A 250 13.59 -4.83 10.20
C TYR A 250 14.78 -4.09 10.81
N ASN A 251 15.73 -4.84 11.37
CA ASN A 251 17.03 -4.34 11.83
C ASN A 251 18.16 -4.90 10.93
N PRO A 252 18.83 -4.07 10.12
CA PRO A 252 19.84 -4.55 9.17
C PRO A 252 21.07 -5.20 9.80
N LYS A 253 21.52 -4.70 10.97
CA LYS A 253 22.72 -5.22 11.65
C LYS A 253 22.50 -6.61 12.25
N THR A 254 21.33 -6.85 12.83
CA THR A 254 20.94 -8.15 13.39
C THR A 254 20.30 -9.07 12.34
N ARG A 255 19.94 -8.53 11.17
CA ARG A 255 19.23 -9.19 10.08
C ARG A 255 17.85 -9.70 10.49
N LEU A 256 17.28 -9.18 11.58
CA LEU A 256 16.01 -9.64 12.14
C LEU A 256 14.85 -8.86 11.51
N LEU A 257 13.96 -9.57 10.82
CA LEU A 257 12.66 -9.11 10.33
C LEU A 257 11.56 -9.66 11.24
N THR A 258 10.85 -8.77 11.93
CA THR A 258 9.65 -9.11 12.71
C THR A 258 8.41 -8.74 11.89
N ILE A 259 7.58 -9.72 11.55
CA ILE A 259 6.30 -9.48 10.87
C ILE A 259 5.27 -8.97 11.88
N PHE A 260 4.41 -8.04 11.48
CA PHE A 260 3.32 -7.57 12.34
C PHE A 260 2.02 -8.30 11.98
N LYS A 261 1.35 -8.88 12.99
CA LYS A 261 0.02 -9.50 12.82
C LYS A 261 -1.10 -8.48 12.96
N SER A 262 -0.94 -7.57 13.92
CA SER A 262 -1.91 -6.51 14.13
C SER A 262 -1.23 -5.27 14.68
N VAL A 263 -1.81 -4.11 14.33
CA VAL A 263 -1.41 -2.80 14.84
C VAL A 263 -2.65 -2.10 15.37
N GLU A 264 -2.63 -1.85 16.67
CA GLU A 264 -3.65 -1.07 17.37
C GLU A 264 -3.09 0.31 17.66
N PHE A 265 -3.86 1.35 17.37
CA PHE A 265 -3.46 2.71 17.73
C PHE A 265 -4.65 3.57 18.11
N GLU A 266 -4.33 4.64 18.81
CA GLU A 266 -5.23 5.72 19.16
C GLU A 266 -4.54 7.04 18.86
N VAL A 267 -5.25 7.93 18.17
CA VAL A 267 -4.86 9.32 17.95
C VAL A 267 -5.87 10.26 18.59
N VAL A 268 -5.37 11.38 19.10
CA VAL A 268 -6.17 12.49 19.61
C VAL A 268 -5.97 13.72 18.74
N PHE A 269 -7.04 14.48 18.56
CA PHE A 269 -7.07 15.73 17.82
C PHE A 269 -7.00 16.90 18.80
N GLU A 270 -5.87 17.61 18.81
CA GLU A 270 -5.65 18.74 19.71
C GLU A 270 -5.72 20.09 18.97
N GLY A 271 -6.43 21.05 19.55
CA GLY A 271 -6.66 22.36 18.93
C GLY A 271 -7.70 22.30 17.80
N GLY A 272 -7.69 23.30 16.92
CA GLY A 272 -8.61 23.41 15.78
C GLY A 272 -10.04 23.84 16.14
N GLU A 273 -10.90 23.80 15.12
CA GLU A 273 -12.34 24.02 15.22
C GLU A 273 -13.04 22.75 15.74
N ASP A 274 -14.27 22.88 16.26
CA ASP A 274 -15.02 21.77 16.86
C ASP A 274 -15.73 20.87 15.82
N GLY A 275 -15.09 20.61 14.68
CA GLY A 275 -15.63 19.77 13.63
C GLY A 275 -14.72 19.64 12.40
N PHE A 276 -15.15 18.81 11.46
CA PHE A 276 -14.38 18.49 10.26
C PHE A 276 -14.64 19.47 9.12
N LEU A 277 -15.92 19.62 8.76
CA LEU A 277 -16.36 20.45 7.65
C LEU A 277 -17.45 21.43 8.11
N PRO A 278 -17.56 22.62 7.48
CA PRO A 278 -18.70 23.51 7.68
C PRO A 278 -20.01 22.82 7.33
N GLN A 279 -21.08 23.13 8.09
CA GLN A 279 -22.41 22.55 7.86
C GLN A 279 -22.89 22.71 6.41
N ILE A 280 -22.71 23.88 5.79
CA ILE A 280 -23.13 24.09 4.39
C ILE A 280 -22.41 23.17 3.40
N THR A 281 -21.17 22.78 3.72
CA THR A 281 -20.39 21.86 2.89
C THR A 281 -21.05 20.50 2.96
N VAL A 282 -21.22 19.98 4.17
CA VAL A 282 -21.84 18.67 4.43
C VAL A 282 -23.26 18.58 3.88
N GLU A 283 -24.01 19.67 3.92
CA GLU A 283 -25.38 19.69 3.40
C GLU A 283 -25.47 19.72 1.87
N ASN A 284 -24.37 19.95 1.16
CA ASN A 284 -24.33 19.90 -0.31
C ASN A 284 -24.79 18.50 -0.80
N PRO A 285 -25.75 18.42 -1.75
CA PRO A 285 -26.19 17.16 -2.33
C PRO A 285 -25.07 16.23 -2.81
N PHE A 286 -23.96 16.78 -3.29
CA PHE A 286 -22.78 16.00 -3.69
C PHE A 286 -22.15 15.26 -2.51
N GLU A 287 -21.84 15.96 -1.43
CA GLU A 287 -21.21 15.35 -0.25
C GLU A 287 -22.04 14.16 0.27
N ARG A 288 -23.37 14.27 0.24
CA ARG A 288 -24.26 13.16 0.63
C ARG A 288 -24.34 12.04 -0.40
N SER A 289 -24.29 12.37 -1.69
CA SER A 289 -24.38 11.38 -2.77
C SER A 289 -23.11 10.54 -2.91
N PHE A 290 -22.00 11.00 -2.33
CA PHE A 290 -20.69 10.38 -2.37
C PHE A 290 -20.28 9.70 -1.05
N ASP A 291 -21.21 9.45 -0.13
CA ASP A 291 -20.95 8.71 1.13
C ASP A 291 -20.18 7.39 0.89
N GLY A 292 -20.51 6.67 -0.19
CA GLY A 292 -19.79 5.47 -0.60
C GLY A 292 -18.33 5.71 -1.02
N ILE A 293 -18.00 6.85 -1.65
CA ILE A 293 -16.61 7.24 -1.93
C ILE A 293 -15.91 7.68 -0.64
N TYR A 294 -16.61 8.43 0.22
CA TYR A 294 -16.07 8.84 1.52
C TYR A 294 -15.80 7.66 2.45
N SER A 295 -16.45 6.51 2.25
CA SER A 295 -16.15 5.28 3.00
C SER A 295 -14.67 4.85 2.98
N GLN A 296 -13.88 5.34 2.01
CA GLN A 296 -12.42 5.14 1.95
C GLN A 296 -11.66 5.88 3.07
N VAL A 297 -12.29 6.89 3.69
CA VAL A 297 -11.79 7.57 4.88
C VAL A 297 -12.30 6.82 6.11
N LEU A 298 -11.38 6.38 6.98
CA LEU A 298 -11.70 5.46 8.08
C LEU A 298 -12.77 5.99 9.04
N ASN A 299 -12.80 7.31 9.26
CA ASN A 299 -13.76 7.98 10.13
C ASN A 299 -14.78 8.84 9.36
N HIS A 300 -15.10 8.52 8.10
CA HIS A 300 -16.04 9.29 7.28
C HIS A 300 -17.36 9.62 7.99
N ARG A 301 -17.91 8.67 8.75
CA ARG A 301 -19.12 8.89 9.53
C ARG A 301 -18.98 10.04 10.55
N ALA A 302 -17.84 10.14 11.23
CA ALA A 302 -17.57 11.22 12.18
C ALA A 302 -17.47 12.59 11.49
N ILE A 303 -17.02 12.64 10.23
CA ILE A 303 -16.98 13.87 9.41
C ILE A 303 -18.39 14.44 9.24
N PHE A 304 -19.37 13.59 8.99
CA PHE A 304 -20.77 13.99 8.81
C PHE A 304 -21.50 14.28 10.13
N GLU A 305 -21.15 13.60 11.22
CA GLU A 305 -21.77 13.78 12.54
C GLU A 305 -21.25 15.02 13.29
N HIS A 306 -19.99 15.42 13.08
CA HIS A 306 -19.34 16.53 13.78
C HIS A 306 -18.97 17.68 12.86
N GLN A 307 -19.96 18.54 12.61
CA GLN A 307 -19.85 19.66 11.68
C GLN A 307 -19.50 20.95 12.42
N ILE A 308 -18.79 21.85 11.74
CA ILE A 308 -18.53 23.19 12.25
C ILE A 308 -19.80 24.02 12.08
N GLY A 309 -20.44 24.35 13.21
CA GLY A 309 -21.56 25.28 13.25
C GLY A 309 -21.08 26.73 13.15
N GLY A 310 -21.73 27.57 12.34
CA GLY A 310 -21.39 28.98 12.25
C GLY A 310 -22.00 29.71 11.04
N ILE A 311 -22.16 31.03 11.19
CA ILE A 311 -22.65 31.91 10.12
C ILE A 311 -21.53 32.10 9.10
N ILE A 312 -21.66 31.43 7.96
CA ILE A 312 -20.86 31.71 6.76
C ILE A 312 -21.23 33.11 6.30
N ALA A 313 -20.25 33.88 5.82
CA ALA A 313 -20.51 35.17 5.17
C ALA A 313 -21.71 35.04 4.23
N PRO A 314 -22.64 36.01 4.22
CA PRO A 314 -23.85 35.91 3.42
C PRO A 314 -23.45 35.66 1.96
N PRO A 315 -23.91 34.57 1.35
CA PRO A 315 -23.48 34.19 0.01
C PRO A 315 -23.86 35.28 -0.98
N SER A 316 -22.97 35.55 -1.94
CA SER A 316 -23.15 36.62 -2.92
C SER A 316 -23.83 36.15 -4.20
N CYS A 317 -24.10 34.84 -4.33
CA CYS A 317 -24.79 34.24 -5.46
C CYS A 317 -25.59 32.99 -5.07
N TRP A 318 -26.58 32.63 -5.89
CA TRP A 318 -27.31 31.37 -5.75
C TRP A 318 -26.47 30.15 -6.13
N GLY A 319 -25.70 30.22 -7.23
CA GLY A 319 -24.82 29.15 -7.67
C GLY A 319 -25.51 28.02 -8.45
N HIS A 320 -24.71 27.04 -8.87
CA HIS A 320 -25.11 25.87 -9.66
C HIS A 320 -24.27 24.67 -9.25
N GLU A 321 -24.88 23.48 -9.29
CA GLU A 321 -24.24 22.23 -8.90
C GLU A 321 -23.28 21.71 -9.99
N TYR A 322 -23.62 21.95 -11.26
CA TYR A 322 -22.79 21.57 -12.40
C TYR A 322 -22.32 22.80 -13.19
N LEU A 323 -21.01 22.98 -13.28
CA LEU A 323 -20.38 24.00 -14.10
C LEU A 323 -19.84 23.39 -15.40
N ILE A 324 -20.17 23.99 -16.53
CA ILE A 324 -19.54 23.69 -17.82
C ILE A 324 -18.72 24.92 -18.24
N ILE A 325 -17.39 24.78 -18.29
CA ILE A 325 -16.50 25.80 -18.84
C ILE A 325 -16.16 25.42 -20.27
N THR A 326 -16.33 26.33 -21.22
CA THR A 326 -16.17 26.01 -22.64
C THR A 326 -15.73 27.19 -23.48
N HIS A 327 -15.04 26.95 -24.60
CA HIS A 327 -14.79 28.01 -25.57
C HIS A 327 -16.08 28.40 -26.32
N PRO A 328 -16.28 29.68 -26.72
CA PRO A 328 -17.49 30.12 -27.44
C PRO A 328 -17.87 29.26 -28.67
N THR A 329 -16.89 28.69 -29.37
CA THR A 329 -17.11 27.76 -30.50
C THR A 329 -18.02 26.59 -30.13
N PHE A 330 -17.88 26.04 -28.92
CA PHE A 330 -18.61 24.84 -28.48
C PHE A 330 -19.84 25.17 -27.64
N ARG A 331 -20.15 26.45 -27.45
CA ARG A 331 -21.29 26.92 -26.67
C ARG A 331 -22.61 26.22 -27.04
N PRO A 332 -22.96 26.03 -28.33
CA PRO A 332 -24.20 25.35 -28.68
C PRO A 332 -24.28 23.91 -28.14
N ALA A 333 -23.17 23.17 -28.13
CA ALA A 333 -23.12 21.82 -27.58
C ALA A 333 -23.20 21.82 -26.05
N ALA A 334 -22.51 22.75 -25.39
CA ALA A 334 -22.59 22.94 -23.94
C ALA A 334 -24.03 23.29 -23.49
N ASP A 335 -24.72 24.16 -24.21
CA ASP A 335 -26.10 24.55 -23.90
C ASP A 335 -27.07 23.36 -24.09
N ALA A 336 -26.84 22.50 -25.09
CA ALA A 336 -27.62 21.27 -25.27
C ALA A 336 -27.47 20.33 -24.06
N LEU A 337 -26.23 20.11 -23.59
CA LEU A 337 -25.98 19.32 -22.40
C LEU A 337 -26.60 19.96 -21.15
N ARG A 338 -26.43 21.27 -20.97
CA ARG A 338 -27.04 22.02 -19.87
C ARG A 338 -28.54 21.83 -19.83
N ASN A 339 -29.22 22.02 -20.95
CA ASN A 339 -30.68 21.91 -21.02
C ASN A 339 -31.14 20.49 -20.66
N TRP A 340 -30.43 19.46 -21.14
CA TRP A 340 -30.68 18.09 -20.75
C TRP A 340 -30.51 17.90 -19.24
N LYS A 341 -29.36 18.29 -18.66
CA LYS A 341 -29.09 18.13 -17.22
C LYS A 341 -30.09 18.87 -16.33
N VAL A 342 -30.46 20.09 -16.71
CA VAL A 342 -31.51 20.87 -16.03
C VAL A 342 -32.86 20.15 -16.12
N SER A 343 -33.21 19.55 -17.26
CA SER A 343 -34.45 18.75 -17.39
C SER A 343 -34.45 17.49 -16.52
N ARG A 344 -33.27 17.00 -16.11
CA ARG A 344 -33.07 15.88 -15.19
C ARG A 344 -32.92 16.32 -13.72
N GLY A 345 -33.08 17.60 -13.42
CA GLY A 345 -33.02 18.14 -12.06
C GLY A 345 -31.63 18.58 -11.59
N LEU A 346 -30.59 18.50 -12.43
CA LEU A 346 -29.24 18.95 -12.11
C LEU A 346 -29.04 20.42 -12.49
N SER A 347 -28.88 21.29 -11.50
CA SER A 347 -28.69 22.73 -11.72
C SER A 347 -27.37 23.00 -12.45
N THR A 348 -27.46 23.37 -13.73
CA THR A 348 -26.30 23.49 -14.62
C THR A 348 -26.16 24.90 -15.21
N VAL A 349 -24.92 25.40 -15.26
CA VAL A 349 -24.56 26.65 -15.97
C VAL A 349 -23.40 26.43 -16.93
N VAL A 350 -23.45 27.15 -18.04
CA VAL A 350 -22.34 27.24 -19.01
C VAL A 350 -21.67 28.59 -18.85
N ILE A 351 -20.34 28.59 -18.72
CA ILE A 351 -19.51 29.78 -18.66
C ILE A 351 -18.48 29.69 -19.78
N GLU A 352 -18.44 30.70 -20.63
CA GLU A 352 -17.47 30.73 -21.72
C GLU A 352 -16.09 31.17 -21.26
N THR A 353 -15.04 30.66 -21.90
CA THR A 353 -13.71 31.28 -21.83
C THR A 353 -13.73 32.63 -22.54
N GLY A 354 -12.88 33.54 -22.08
CA GLY A 354 -12.80 34.92 -22.56
C GLY A 354 -12.69 35.94 -21.43
N ASN A 355 -12.50 37.21 -21.79
CA ASN A 355 -12.19 38.30 -20.86
C ASN A 355 -13.37 39.27 -20.58
N ALA A 356 -14.54 39.02 -21.16
CA ALA A 356 -15.73 39.82 -20.90
C ALA A 356 -16.31 39.53 -19.50
N ALA A 357 -17.10 40.47 -18.98
CA ALA A 357 -17.77 40.30 -17.69
C ALA A 357 -18.64 39.03 -17.70
N GLY A 358 -18.42 38.15 -16.72
CA GLY A 358 -19.13 36.87 -16.59
C GLY A 358 -18.49 35.69 -17.31
N GLN A 359 -17.40 35.89 -18.05
CA GLN A 359 -16.59 34.81 -18.63
C GLN A 359 -15.54 34.29 -17.63
N ALA A 360 -15.00 33.10 -17.89
CA ALA A 360 -14.10 32.39 -16.99
C ALA A 360 -12.65 32.88 -17.04
N GLY A 361 -12.29 33.76 -17.97
CA GLY A 361 -10.90 34.09 -18.32
C GLY A 361 -10.38 33.26 -19.48
N THR A 362 -9.12 33.50 -19.84
CA THR A 362 -8.44 32.85 -20.97
C THR A 362 -7.24 32.01 -20.55
N THR A 363 -6.77 32.17 -19.31
CA THR A 363 -5.67 31.39 -18.74
C THR A 363 -6.18 30.37 -17.72
N ALA A 364 -5.41 29.30 -17.49
CA ALA A 364 -5.78 28.28 -16.50
C ALA A 364 -5.98 28.87 -15.09
N GLY A 365 -5.12 29.82 -14.70
CA GLY A 365 -5.25 30.52 -13.41
C GLY A 365 -6.56 31.29 -13.27
N GLU A 366 -6.99 32.02 -14.30
CA GLU A 366 -8.25 32.77 -14.28
C GLU A 366 -9.47 31.85 -14.21
N ILE A 367 -9.46 30.77 -15.00
CA ILE A 367 -10.55 29.79 -15.01
C ILE A 367 -10.66 29.11 -13.63
N ARG A 368 -9.53 28.70 -13.04
CA ARG A 368 -9.51 28.17 -11.66
C ARG A 368 -10.06 29.18 -10.65
N ASN A 369 -9.69 30.45 -10.75
CA ASN A 369 -10.20 31.49 -9.87
C ASN A 369 -11.72 31.67 -10.03
N THR A 370 -12.25 31.53 -11.24
CA THR A 370 -13.69 31.53 -11.50
C THR A 370 -14.38 30.36 -10.78
N VAL A 371 -13.85 29.14 -10.92
CA VAL A 371 -14.40 27.95 -10.24
C VAL A 371 -14.35 28.12 -8.71
N ARG A 372 -13.20 28.51 -8.15
CA ARG A 372 -13.03 28.78 -6.71
C ARG A 372 -13.98 29.85 -6.20
N SER A 373 -14.20 30.91 -6.97
CA SER A 373 -15.16 31.95 -6.61
C SER A 373 -16.58 31.42 -6.53
N ARG A 374 -17.01 30.55 -7.47
CA ARG A 374 -18.34 29.92 -7.41
C ARG A 374 -18.46 28.99 -6.21
N TYR A 375 -17.43 28.19 -5.93
CA TYR A 375 -17.40 27.30 -4.77
C TYR A 375 -17.44 28.04 -3.44
N THR A 376 -16.70 29.13 -3.32
CA THR A 376 -16.57 29.86 -2.05
C THR A 376 -17.78 30.77 -1.77
N ASN A 377 -18.32 31.41 -2.80
CA ASN A 377 -19.21 32.56 -2.63
C ASN A 377 -20.70 32.24 -2.85
N CYS A 378 -21.04 31.13 -3.50
CA CYS A 378 -22.44 30.81 -3.80
C CYS A 378 -23.09 29.90 -2.74
N ILE A 379 -24.42 30.00 -2.61
CA ILE A 379 -25.24 29.11 -1.77
C ILE A 379 -25.08 27.66 -2.24
N VAL A 380 -25.33 27.42 -3.53
CA VAL A 380 -25.12 26.14 -4.19
C VAL A 380 -23.70 26.10 -4.68
N ARG A 381 -22.89 25.23 -4.08
CA ARG A 381 -21.51 25.02 -4.49
C ARG A 381 -21.46 24.07 -5.69
N PRO A 382 -20.52 24.29 -6.63
CA PRO A 382 -20.22 23.33 -7.66
C PRO A 382 -19.77 22.01 -7.06
N SER A 383 -20.34 20.95 -7.61
CA SER A 383 -20.09 19.55 -7.30
C SER A 383 -19.46 18.85 -8.49
N TYR A 384 -19.77 19.34 -9.69
CA TYR A 384 -19.28 18.84 -10.95
C TYR A 384 -18.70 19.99 -11.78
N LEU A 385 -17.56 19.74 -12.41
CA LEU A 385 -16.93 20.62 -13.40
C LEU A 385 -16.69 19.85 -14.70
N LEU A 386 -17.21 20.36 -15.80
CA LEU A 386 -16.87 19.88 -17.14
C LEU A 386 -16.11 20.97 -17.89
N LEU A 387 -14.94 20.60 -18.40
CA LEU A 387 -14.19 21.38 -19.38
C LEU A 387 -14.56 20.85 -20.77
N LEU A 388 -15.15 21.69 -21.63
CA LEU A 388 -15.54 21.31 -22.99
C LEU A 388 -14.67 22.05 -24.01
N GLY A 389 -13.77 21.30 -24.65
CA GLY A 389 -12.74 21.77 -25.56
C GLY A 389 -11.39 21.17 -25.22
N ASP A 390 -10.50 21.01 -26.20
CA ASP A 390 -9.11 20.60 -25.96
C ASP A 390 -8.27 21.75 -25.33
N ALA A 391 -7.00 21.49 -25.03
CA ALA A 391 -6.12 22.35 -24.23
C ALA A 391 -5.90 23.74 -24.84
N GLU A 392 -5.98 23.91 -26.16
CA GLU A 392 -5.90 25.21 -26.82
C GLU A 392 -7.16 26.06 -26.65
N PHE A 393 -8.30 25.43 -26.34
CA PHE A 393 -9.59 26.09 -26.13
C PHE A 393 -9.88 26.36 -24.65
N VAL A 394 -9.50 25.42 -23.79
CA VAL A 394 -9.60 25.51 -22.33
C VAL A 394 -8.26 25.02 -21.76
N PRO A 395 -7.34 25.92 -21.37
CA PRO A 395 -5.98 25.56 -20.96
C PRO A 395 -5.92 24.51 -19.84
N THR A 396 -4.85 23.74 -19.79
CA THR A 396 -4.51 22.84 -18.68
C THR A 396 -3.45 23.48 -17.79
N PHE A 397 -3.20 22.89 -16.62
CA PHE A 397 -2.01 23.18 -15.83
C PHE A 397 -0.90 22.20 -16.21
N TYR A 398 0.36 22.63 -16.08
CA TYR A 398 1.51 21.76 -16.28
C TYR A 398 2.22 21.54 -14.96
N ARG A 399 2.45 20.27 -14.61
CA ARG A 399 3.22 19.86 -13.43
C ARG A 399 4.43 19.06 -13.86
N THR A 400 5.53 19.25 -13.13
CA THR A 400 6.71 18.43 -13.28
C THR A 400 6.43 17.06 -12.66
N THR A 401 6.58 16.00 -13.45
CA THR A 401 6.47 14.62 -12.98
C THR A 401 7.70 14.26 -12.13
N MET A 402 7.65 13.12 -11.44
CA MET A 402 8.82 12.58 -10.73
C MET A 402 10.04 12.32 -11.65
N TYR A 403 9.83 12.30 -12.97
CA TYR A 403 10.86 12.07 -13.99
C TYR A 403 11.34 13.38 -14.65
N ASN A 404 11.01 14.53 -14.06
CA ASN A 404 11.33 15.87 -14.58
C ASN A 404 10.66 16.21 -15.93
N ASP A 405 9.66 15.43 -16.36
CA ASP A 405 8.85 15.74 -17.54
C ASP A 405 7.71 16.71 -17.21
N SER A 406 7.18 17.38 -18.22
CA SER A 406 6.00 18.23 -18.08
C SER A 406 4.74 17.46 -18.45
N ALA A 407 3.82 17.29 -17.49
CA ALA A 407 2.53 16.64 -17.70
C ALA A 407 1.38 17.64 -17.55
N GLY A 408 0.46 17.63 -18.53
CA GLY A 408 -0.78 18.39 -18.48
C GLY A 408 -1.78 17.79 -17.47
N THR A 409 -2.44 18.62 -16.67
CA THR A 409 -3.45 18.20 -15.70
C THR A 409 -4.55 19.23 -15.53
N ASP A 410 -5.78 18.73 -15.31
CA ASP A 410 -6.94 19.54 -14.93
C ASP A 410 -7.22 19.52 -13.42
N LEU A 411 -6.45 18.75 -12.64
CA LEU A 411 -6.65 18.57 -11.19
C LEU A 411 -6.77 19.91 -10.46
N ASP A 412 -5.90 20.86 -10.79
CA ASP A 412 -5.84 22.19 -10.17
C ASP A 412 -7.14 23.00 -10.27
N TYR A 413 -8.03 22.70 -11.22
CA TYR A 413 -9.35 23.33 -11.29
C TYR A 413 -10.29 22.87 -10.18
N SER A 414 -10.06 21.68 -9.63
CA SER A 414 -10.86 21.06 -8.58
C SER A 414 -10.32 21.26 -7.17
N LEU A 415 -9.10 21.81 -7.03
CA LEU A 415 -8.50 22.10 -5.72
C LEU A 415 -8.96 23.47 -5.21
N MET A 416 -9.71 23.51 -4.11
CA MET A 416 -10.17 24.73 -3.43
C MET A 416 -9.22 25.14 -2.31
N THR A 417 -8.55 24.15 -1.70
CA THR A 417 -7.49 24.37 -0.71
C THR A 417 -6.13 24.35 -1.41
N LEU A 418 -5.19 25.18 -0.94
CA LEU A 418 -3.82 25.17 -1.44
C LEU A 418 -3.00 24.15 -0.64
N GLY A 419 -2.29 23.27 -1.34
CA GLY A 419 -1.29 22.39 -0.73
C GLY A 419 -1.69 20.92 -0.59
N ASP A 420 -2.90 20.52 -1.01
CA ASP A 420 -3.28 19.11 -1.17
C ASP A 420 -3.42 18.72 -2.66
N LEU A 421 -3.63 17.43 -2.89
CA LEU A 421 -3.91 16.82 -4.21
C LEU A 421 -5.28 16.12 -4.24
N VAL A 422 -6.16 16.46 -3.30
CA VAL A 422 -7.48 15.81 -3.17
C VAL A 422 -8.51 16.73 -3.83
N PRO A 423 -9.19 16.29 -4.90
CA PRO A 423 -10.17 17.14 -5.58
C PRO A 423 -11.38 17.42 -4.67
N ASP A 424 -11.77 18.69 -4.52
CA ASP A 424 -12.95 19.13 -3.76
C ASP A 424 -14.26 19.06 -4.58
N LEU A 425 -14.16 18.71 -5.86
CA LEU A 425 -15.30 18.50 -6.76
C LEU A 425 -14.94 17.46 -7.83
N ALA A 426 -15.94 16.76 -8.35
CA ALA A 426 -15.73 15.88 -9.48
C ALA A 426 -15.49 16.70 -10.75
N TYR A 427 -14.44 16.37 -11.51
CA TYR A 427 -14.12 17.07 -12.75
C TYR A 427 -13.88 16.11 -13.91
N GLY A 428 -14.08 16.61 -15.12
CA GLY A 428 -13.77 15.89 -16.34
C GLY A 428 -13.61 16.83 -17.52
N ARG A 429 -13.02 16.32 -18.60
CA ARG A 429 -12.86 17.03 -19.86
C ARG A 429 -13.50 16.24 -21.00
N ILE A 430 -14.15 16.95 -21.91
CA ILE A 430 -14.48 16.45 -23.25
C ILE A 430 -13.53 17.17 -24.21
N PRO A 431 -12.40 16.53 -24.58
CA PRO A 431 -11.41 17.13 -25.48
C PRO A 431 -11.93 17.04 -26.93
N VAL A 432 -12.14 18.20 -27.54
CA VAL A 432 -12.70 18.33 -28.90
C VAL A 432 -12.14 19.59 -29.55
N ASP A 433 -11.94 19.51 -30.86
CA ASP A 433 -11.39 20.57 -31.69
C ASP A 433 -12.46 21.27 -32.53
N THR A 434 -13.59 20.59 -32.77
CA THR A 434 -14.71 21.12 -33.57
C THR A 434 -16.06 21.00 -32.89
N LEU A 435 -17.00 21.86 -33.29
CA LEU A 435 -18.37 21.83 -32.77
C LEU A 435 -19.07 20.51 -33.08
N GLU A 436 -18.79 19.90 -34.24
CA GLU A 436 -19.37 18.62 -34.66
C GLU A 436 -18.89 17.47 -33.77
N GLN A 437 -17.60 17.46 -33.39
CA GLN A 437 -17.07 16.52 -32.42
C GLN A 437 -17.74 16.72 -31.04
N ALA A 438 -17.84 17.97 -30.58
CA ALA A 438 -18.52 18.32 -29.33
C ALA A 438 -19.97 17.80 -29.33
N GLN A 439 -20.74 18.09 -30.39
CA GLN A 439 -22.11 17.62 -30.55
C GLN A 439 -22.20 16.10 -30.56
N THR A 440 -21.25 15.41 -31.20
CA THR A 440 -21.21 13.94 -31.24
C THR A 440 -21.08 13.36 -29.83
N VAL A 441 -20.15 13.86 -29.01
CA VAL A 441 -19.95 13.37 -27.64
C VAL A 441 -21.13 13.74 -26.75
N ILE A 442 -21.62 14.99 -26.83
CA ILE A 442 -22.79 15.43 -26.05
C ILE A 442 -24.04 14.61 -26.38
N ASN A 443 -24.29 14.34 -27.67
CA ASN A 443 -25.43 13.51 -28.07
C ASN A 443 -25.30 12.07 -27.56
N LYS A 444 -24.08 11.50 -27.52
CA LYS A 444 -23.86 10.17 -26.90
C LYS A 444 -24.24 10.18 -25.41
N ILE A 445 -23.83 11.20 -24.65
CA ILE A 445 -24.15 11.34 -23.23
C ILE A 445 -25.67 11.46 -23.03
N ILE A 446 -26.31 12.37 -23.76
CA ILE A 446 -27.76 12.59 -23.67
C ILE A 446 -28.51 11.30 -24.04
N ASN A 447 -28.12 10.63 -25.12
CA ASN A 447 -28.77 9.39 -25.56
C ASN A 447 -28.60 8.27 -24.54
N TYR A 448 -27.42 8.13 -23.94
CA TYR A 448 -27.18 7.13 -22.90
C TYR A 448 -28.04 7.38 -21.66
N GLU A 449 -28.23 8.64 -21.25
CA GLU A 449 -29.05 8.98 -20.08
C GLU A 449 -30.55 8.95 -20.36
N ASN A 450 -30.95 9.24 -21.59
CA ASN A 450 -32.36 9.26 -22.00
C ASN A 450 -32.88 7.86 -22.35
N LEU A 451 -32.07 7.09 -23.07
CA LEU A 451 -32.42 5.78 -23.59
C LEU A 451 -31.24 4.82 -23.37
N PRO A 452 -30.96 4.48 -22.10
CA PRO A 452 -29.85 3.60 -21.77
C PRO A 452 -30.06 2.20 -22.39
N PRO A 453 -28.98 1.42 -22.63
CA PRO A 453 -29.09 0.07 -23.15
C PRO A 453 -30.06 -0.77 -22.32
N PHE A 454 -31.06 -1.39 -22.97
CA PHE A 454 -32.05 -2.23 -22.30
C PHE A 454 -31.56 -3.65 -22.00
N GLN A 455 -30.42 -4.06 -22.58
CA GLN A 455 -29.88 -5.40 -22.39
C GLN A 455 -29.21 -5.50 -21.01
N PRO A 456 -29.69 -6.36 -20.09
CA PRO A 456 -29.10 -6.47 -18.74
C PRO A 456 -27.61 -6.80 -18.76
N ALA A 457 -27.17 -7.60 -19.72
CA ALA A 457 -25.77 -7.98 -19.92
C ALA A 457 -24.84 -6.77 -20.11
N PHE A 458 -25.34 -5.64 -20.61
CA PHE A 458 -24.57 -4.41 -20.74
C PHE A 458 -24.05 -3.90 -19.37
N TYR A 459 -24.79 -4.13 -18.29
CA TYR A 459 -24.42 -3.66 -16.94
C TYR A 459 -23.72 -4.73 -16.10
N SER A 460 -23.82 -6.00 -16.48
CA SER A 460 -23.19 -7.10 -15.75
C SER A 460 -21.91 -7.62 -16.39
N ASN A 461 -21.62 -7.23 -17.63
CA ASN A 461 -20.42 -7.67 -18.34
C ASN A 461 -19.34 -6.60 -18.26
N VAL A 462 -18.15 -7.00 -17.81
CA VAL A 462 -16.97 -6.16 -17.70
C VAL A 462 -15.84 -6.81 -18.50
N SER A 463 -15.09 -6.03 -19.25
CA SER A 463 -13.83 -6.48 -19.85
C SER A 463 -12.66 -5.85 -19.09
N ILE A 464 -11.72 -6.67 -18.65
CA ILE A 464 -10.47 -6.23 -18.03
C ILE A 464 -9.32 -6.57 -18.97
N ALA A 465 -8.55 -5.55 -19.33
CA ALA A 465 -7.35 -5.71 -20.12
C ALA A 465 -6.11 -5.57 -19.23
N SER A 466 -5.12 -6.44 -19.42
CA SER A 466 -3.90 -6.45 -18.63
C SER A 466 -2.73 -7.00 -19.42
N TYR A 467 -1.52 -6.59 -19.05
CA TYR A 467 -0.29 -7.06 -19.66
C TYR A 467 0.48 -7.99 -18.72
N PHE A 468 0.79 -9.20 -19.15
CA PHE A 468 1.72 -10.09 -18.48
C PHE A 468 3.13 -9.78 -18.97
N GLN A 469 3.88 -9.05 -18.17
CA GLN A 469 5.29 -8.82 -18.46
C GLN A 469 6.08 -10.04 -17.98
N CYS A 470 6.37 -10.97 -18.88
CA CYS A 470 7.33 -12.05 -18.66
C CYS A 470 8.75 -11.49 -18.68
N CYS A 471 9.78 -12.11 -18.12
CA CYS A 471 9.70 -12.92 -16.90
C CYS A 471 10.84 -12.51 -15.97
N ARG A 472 10.63 -12.64 -14.66
CA ARG A 472 11.63 -12.31 -13.63
C ARG A 472 12.89 -13.19 -13.75
N PRO A 473 14.06 -12.63 -14.09
CA PRO A 473 15.31 -13.42 -14.14
C PRO A 473 15.88 -13.69 -12.75
N ASP A 474 15.49 -12.88 -11.77
CA ASP A 474 16.00 -12.82 -10.40
C ASP A 474 15.35 -13.83 -9.43
N VAL A 475 14.35 -14.59 -9.90
CA VAL A 475 13.71 -15.69 -9.17
C VAL A 475 13.89 -17.02 -9.90
N ALA A 476 13.89 -18.13 -9.16
CA ALA A 476 14.08 -19.48 -9.74
C ALA A 476 12.86 -20.00 -10.49
N GLN A 477 11.65 -19.52 -10.15
CA GLN A 477 10.41 -20.03 -10.71
C GLN A 477 10.15 -19.43 -12.10
N ASP A 478 10.10 -20.30 -13.10
CA ASP A 478 9.82 -19.91 -14.48
C ASP A 478 8.39 -19.40 -14.68
N GLY A 479 8.22 -18.52 -15.68
CA GLY A 479 6.90 -17.98 -16.02
C GLY A 479 6.33 -17.02 -14.96
N THR A 480 7.21 -16.41 -14.15
CA THR A 480 6.84 -15.43 -13.11
C THR A 480 6.83 -14.03 -13.67
N ALA A 481 5.73 -13.30 -13.48
CA ALA A 481 5.56 -11.94 -13.98
C ALA A 481 6.60 -10.98 -13.36
N SER A 482 7.16 -10.09 -14.17
CA SER A 482 8.07 -9.02 -13.75
C SER A 482 7.32 -7.86 -13.08
N ARG A 483 6.00 -7.77 -13.21
CA ARG A 483 5.13 -6.75 -12.63
C ARG A 483 3.77 -7.31 -12.19
N SER A 484 3.08 -6.59 -11.30
CA SER A 484 1.80 -6.98 -10.70
C SER A 484 0.55 -6.58 -11.52
N PHE A 485 0.67 -6.27 -12.81
CA PHE A 485 -0.46 -5.83 -13.64
C PHE A 485 -1.59 -6.87 -13.70
N VAL A 486 -1.24 -8.12 -14.04
CA VAL A 486 -2.21 -9.24 -14.08
C VAL A 486 -2.70 -9.60 -12.68
N GLU A 487 -1.85 -9.47 -11.67
CA GLU A 487 -2.21 -9.71 -10.27
C GLU A 487 -3.31 -8.74 -9.80
N THR A 488 -3.11 -7.44 -10.06
CA THR A 488 -4.09 -6.39 -9.75
C THR A 488 -5.39 -6.60 -10.52
N SER A 489 -5.28 -6.93 -11.80
CA SER A 489 -6.43 -7.17 -12.67
C SER A 489 -7.26 -8.37 -12.20
N GLU A 490 -6.61 -9.46 -11.78
CA GLU A 490 -7.29 -10.63 -11.23
C GLU A 490 -7.90 -10.38 -9.84
N LEU A 491 -7.27 -9.54 -9.01
CA LEU A 491 -7.85 -9.10 -7.75
C LEU A 491 -9.18 -8.35 -7.99
N VAL A 492 -9.17 -7.36 -8.89
CA VAL A 492 -10.37 -6.59 -9.28
C VAL A 492 -11.42 -7.51 -9.91
N ARG A 493 -11.00 -8.41 -10.79
CA ARG A 493 -11.87 -9.41 -11.42
C ARG A 493 -12.59 -10.26 -10.38
N ASN A 494 -11.87 -10.80 -9.41
CA ASN A 494 -12.44 -11.68 -8.39
C ASN A 494 -13.45 -10.92 -7.52
N ALA A 495 -13.16 -9.66 -7.16
CA ALA A 495 -14.11 -8.80 -6.45
C ALA A 495 -15.39 -8.55 -7.28
N LEU A 496 -15.26 -8.28 -8.57
CA LEU A 496 -16.40 -8.10 -9.48
C LEU A 496 -17.22 -9.38 -9.60
N GLN A 497 -16.59 -10.54 -9.78
CA GLN A 497 -17.30 -11.82 -9.85
C GLN A 497 -18.04 -12.16 -8.56
N ALA A 498 -17.43 -11.88 -7.40
CA ALA A 498 -18.09 -12.04 -6.11
C ALA A 498 -19.35 -11.16 -5.97
N ASN A 499 -19.42 -10.05 -6.70
CA ASN A 499 -20.56 -9.15 -6.78
C ASN A 499 -21.50 -9.44 -7.97
N GLY A 500 -21.37 -10.61 -8.61
CA GLY A 500 -22.28 -11.09 -9.66
C GLY A 500 -21.99 -10.57 -11.07
N TYR A 501 -20.84 -9.94 -11.30
CA TYR A 501 -20.42 -9.54 -12.65
C TYR A 501 -19.81 -10.70 -13.43
N THR A 502 -20.06 -10.73 -14.73
CA THR A 502 -19.34 -11.55 -15.69
C THR A 502 -18.14 -10.75 -16.18
N VAL A 503 -16.94 -11.28 -15.99
CA VAL A 503 -15.70 -10.55 -16.32
C VAL A 503 -14.90 -11.30 -17.37
N GLU A 504 -14.75 -10.67 -18.53
CA GLU A 504 -13.91 -11.11 -19.64
C GLU A 504 -12.46 -10.63 -19.42
N ARG A 505 -11.50 -11.50 -19.73
CA ARG A 505 -10.06 -11.19 -19.69
C ARG A 505 -9.55 -10.91 -21.10
N ILE A 506 -8.93 -9.76 -21.30
CA ILE A 506 -8.23 -9.38 -22.52
C ILE A 506 -6.74 -9.21 -22.15
N TYR A 507 -6.06 -10.33 -21.88
CA TYR A 507 -4.68 -10.30 -21.42
C TYR A 507 -3.73 -10.65 -22.56
N SER A 508 -2.60 -9.95 -22.61
CA SER A 508 -1.51 -10.23 -23.55
C SER A 508 -0.17 -10.37 -22.83
N THR A 509 0.85 -10.91 -23.50
CA THR A 509 2.17 -11.16 -22.88
C THR A 509 3.38 -10.74 -23.72
N SER A 510 4.51 -10.50 -23.04
CA SER A 510 5.80 -10.11 -23.62
C SER A 510 6.72 -11.29 -23.99
N THR A 511 6.26 -12.55 -23.93
CA THR A 511 7.15 -13.74 -23.92
C THR A 511 8.16 -13.84 -25.07
N ALA A 512 7.96 -13.13 -26.17
CA ALA A 512 8.87 -13.09 -27.31
C ALA A 512 10.13 -12.22 -27.11
N TYR A 513 10.17 -11.37 -26.09
CA TYR A 513 11.07 -10.20 -26.06
C TYR A 513 12.19 -10.21 -24.99
N HIS A 514 12.29 -11.25 -24.15
CA HIS A 514 13.16 -11.23 -22.96
C HIS A 514 14.55 -11.89 -23.12
N ASN A 515 15.02 -12.06 -24.35
CA ASN A 515 16.19 -12.89 -24.69
C ASN A 515 17.49 -12.13 -25.02
N ASP A 516 17.62 -10.83 -24.74
CA ASP A 516 18.87 -10.09 -25.02
C ASP A 516 19.90 -10.22 -23.88
N PRO A 517 21.04 -10.91 -24.09
CA PRO A 517 22.05 -11.14 -23.05
C PRO A 517 22.77 -9.87 -22.56
N ASN A 518 22.59 -8.73 -23.22
CA ASN A 518 23.21 -7.47 -22.82
C ASN A 518 22.31 -6.63 -21.90
N LYS A 519 21.12 -7.12 -21.56
CA LYS A 519 20.13 -6.39 -20.76
C LYS A 519 20.12 -6.87 -19.31
N THR A 520 19.80 -5.96 -18.40
CA THR A 520 19.61 -6.27 -16.96
C THR A 520 18.41 -7.18 -16.72
N SER A 521 17.42 -7.15 -17.62
CA SER A 521 16.23 -8.00 -17.67
C SER A 521 16.45 -9.37 -18.33
N TYR A 522 17.68 -9.74 -18.71
CA TYR A 522 17.94 -10.92 -19.52
C TYR A 522 17.38 -12.21 -18.90
N TYR A 523 16.43 -12.82 -19.61
CA TYR A 523 15.83 -14.09 -19.25
C TYR A 523 16.13 -15.11 -20.34
N ASN A 524 17.04 -16.05 -20.07
CA ASN A 524 17.45 -17.03 -21.07
C ASN A 524 16.35 -18.08 -21.34
N SER A 525 15.52 -17.82 -22.35
CA SER A 525 14.42 -18.72 -22.75
C SER A 525 14.88 -20.05 -23.33
N SER A 526 16.19 -20.23 -23.57
CA SER A 526 16.74 -21.53 -23.98
C SER A 526 16.88 -22.50 -22.80
N THR A 527 16.92 -21.96 -21.57
CA THR A 527 17.11 -22.72 -20.33
C THR A 527 15.94 -22.62 -19.36
N ARG A 528 15.07 -21.62 -19.54
CA ARG A 528 13.95 -21.30 -18.66
C ARG A 528 12.68 -21.06 -19.46
N SER A 529 11.53 -21.51 -18.97
CA SER A 529 10.25 -21.31 -19.65
C SER A 529 9.78 -19.86 -19.52
N THR A 530 9.33 -19.26 -20.62
CA THR A 530 8.67 -17.95 -20.63
C THR A 530 7.15 -18.05 -20.50
N THR A 531 6.58 -19.25 -20.48
CA THR A 531 5.11 -19.41 -20.46
C THR A 531 4.52 -18.83 -19.17
N PRO A 532 3.53 -17.91 -19.24
CA PRO A 532 2.90 -17.33 -18.06
C PRO A 532 2.37 -18.41 -17.12
N ASN A 533 2.79 -18.34 -15.86
CA ASN A 533 2.46 -19.35 -14.87
C ASN A 533 2.29 -18.80 -13.45
N ARG A 534 2.96 -17.68 -13.12
CA ARG A 534 2.95 -17.08 -11.78
C ARG A 534 2.82 -15.56 -11.82
N TYR A 535 2.14 -15.01 -10.83
CA TYR A 535 2.12 -13.57 -10.53
C TYR A 535 3.49 -13.07 -10.06
N TYR A 536 3.63 -11.76 -9.88
CA TYR A 536 4.89 -11.13 -9.44
C TYR A 536 5.37 -11.67 -8.10
N ASN A 537 4.42 -11.91 -7.21
CA ASN A 537 4.62 -12.49 -5.88
C ASN A 537 4.92 -14.01 -5.90
N GLY A 538 5.10 -14.62 -7.07
CA GLY A 538 5.37 -16.06 -7.22
C GLY A 538 4.14 -16.97 -7.07
N ALA A 539 2.97 -16.42 -6.73
CA ALA A 539 1.74 -17.19 -6.64
C ALA A 539 1.31 -17.72 -8.03
N LEU A 540 0.72 -18.92 -8.07
CA LEU A 540 0.27 -19.50 -9.35
C LEU A 540 -0.86 -18.66 -9.95
N LEU A 541 -0.79 -18.45 -11.26
CA LEU A 541 -1.93 -17.94 -12.01
C LEU A 541 -3.11 -18.92 -11.91
N PRO A 542 -4.35 -18.42 -12.01
CA PRO A 542 -5.55 -19.22 -12.16
C PRO A 542 -5.38 -20.32 -13.21
N VAL A 543 -6.03 -21.46 -12.97
CA VAL A 543 -5.89 -22.65 -13.84
C VAL A 543 -6.20 -22.34 -15.30
N ASP A 544 -7.15 -21.43 -15.53
CA ASP A 544 -7.62 -20.97 -16.83
C ASP A 544 -6.72 -19.91 -17.51
N LEU A 545 -5.63 -19.51 -16.86
CA LEU A 545 -4.59 -18.62 -17.41
C LEU A 545 -3.23 -19.33 -17.57
N ARG A 546 -3.07 -20.54 -17.05
CA ARG A 546 -1.79 -21.27 -17.14
C ARG A 546 -1.63 -21.97 -18.49
N ALA A 547 -0.40 -22.37 -18.81
CA ALA A 547 -0.01 -23.03 -20.07
C ALA A 547 -0.98 -24.12 -20.58
N SER A 548 -1.54 -24.93 -19.69
CA SER A 548 -2.42 -26.05 -20.03
C SER A 548 -3.87 -25.66 -20.31
N SER A 549 -4.26 -24.40 -20.08
CA SER A 549 -5.63 -23.91 -20.26
C SER A 549 -6.03 -23.68 -21.72
N GLY A 550 -5.04 -23.45 -22.60
CA GLY A 550 -5.29 -22.97 -23.95
C GLY A 550 -5.66 -21.48 -24.03
N TYR A 551 -5.48 -20.71 -22.96
CA TYR A 551 -5.66 -19.25 -23.00
C TYR A 551 -4.75 -18.61 -24.05
N PRO A 552 -5.30 -17.80 -24.98
CA PRO A 552 -4.52 -17.16 -26.04
C PRO A 552 -3.83 -15.91 -25.52
N TRP A 553 -2.71 -16.10 -24.82
CA TRP A 553 -1.83 -15.04 -24.34
C TRP A 553 -1.22 -14.18 -25.46
#